data_AF-A0A1F6GUE6-F1
#
_entry.id   AF-A0A1F6GUE6-F1
#
_cell.length_a   1.000
_cell.length_b   1.000
_cell.length_c   1.000
_cell.angle_alpha   90.00
_cell.angle_beta   90.00
_cell.angle_gamma   90.00
#
_symmetry.space_group_name_H-M   'P 1'
#
loop_
_entity.id
_entity.type
_entity.pdbx_description
1 polymer ?
#
loop_
_entity_poly.entity_id
_entity_poly.type
_entity_poly.pdbx_seq_one_letter_code
_entity_poly.pdbx_strand_id
1 'polypeptide(L)'
;MRLKSFLLSLLVLWVGASNLKAAQGLELARFNPGYVQPQVYHSFEQGLLLVALEAKRTASFSCAPNRYLLYQAQGETLTWFEGGNLLLSPDLSHLVYLKIQTLDPVLPDQIPAWETQAKTLVNQLQVGPLVLEEAAMNDGQRQCWQQPVWVSLAQGSQKPLPFLAANLCKKHWCSQLSFEGPQSLRLWVRLEPKLVHFVKLDLETGMADPLRFGPSFTKEDLVATHAPREDLLKGKEFQNVQLPLAQGARLIFRPEGGEVSLVLLRKSPDPQTAAARLQSAAEALKAAQVQSALDQGRQAAWLDPANFEAKYFVLSALAAAGETAQLFESLLEDFSAPEKEKACGKMHLDEAFKKLKQQTLFLQQFKANCQAPAPTR
;
A
#
# COMPACT_ATOMS: atom_id res chain seq x y z
N MET A 1 37.84 -47.26 55.35
CA MET A 1 38.01 -47.12 53.88
C MET A 1 36.65 -46.79 53.28
N ARG A 2 36.59 -45.69 52.49
CA ARG A 2 35.48 -45.21 51.63
C ARG A 2 34.33 -44.42 52.25
N LEU A 3 34.56 -43.10 52.28
CA LEU A 3 33.64 -42.00 51.94
C LEU A 3 32.63 -42.38 50.82
N LYS A 4 31.34 -42.08 51.03
CA LYS A 4 30.34 -41.62 50.04
C LYS A 4 29.15 -41.03 50.82
N SER A 5 28.45 -39.98 50.44
CA SER A 5 28.66 -38.85 49.55
C SER A 5 27.54 -37.87 49.90
N PHE A 6 27.91 -36.62 50.14
CA PHE A 6 27.02 -35.46 50.12
C PHE A 6 26.28 -35.40 48.78
N LEU A 7 24.97 -35.23 48.79
CA LEU A 7 24.22 -34.76 47.62
C LEU A 7 23.38 -33.56 48.06
N LEU A 8 24.03 -32.42 47.93
CA LEU A 8 23.50 -31.08 48.08
C LEU A 8 22.49 -30.85 46.93
N SER A 9 21.24 -30.61 47.30
CA SER A 9 20.17 -30.26 46.37
C SER A 9 20.40 -28.85 45.81
N LEU A 10 21.08 -28.76 44.67
CA LEU A 10 21.08 -27.54 43.85
C LEU A 10 19.76 -27.48 43.09
N LEU A 11 18.79 -26.77 43.67
CA LEU A 11 17.62 -26.25 42.97
C LEU A 11 18.11 -25.22 41.94
N VAL A 12 18.44 -25.71 40.75
CA VAL A 12 18.58 -24.88 39.56
C VAL A 12 17.16 -24.48 39.15
N LEU A 13 16.71 -23.34 39.68
CA LEU A 13 15.59 -22.56 39.13
C LEU A 13 16.00 -22.09 37.72
N TRP A 14 15.80 -22.97 36.74
CA TRP A 14 15.59 -22.54 35.36
C TRP A 14 14.23 -21.85 35.33
N VAL A 15 14.23 -20.56 35.64
CA VAL A 15 13.24 -19.63 35.10
C VAL A 15 13.51 -19.61 33.60
N GLY A 16 12.88 -20.56 32.90
CA GLY A 16 12.81 -20.54 31.46
C GLY A 16 12.15 -19.22 31.08
N ALA A 17 12.97 -18.27 30.66
CA ALA A 17 12.56 -17.15 29.85
C ALA A 17 11.59 -17.71 28.82
N SER A 18 10.35 -17.27 28.91
CA SER A 18 9.31 -17.51 27.93
C SER A 18 9.83 -17.02 26.58
N ASN A 19 10.48 -17.94 25.85
CA ASN A 19 10.83 -17.82 24.43
C ASN A 19 9.57 -17.86 23.56
N LEU A 20 8.50 -17.19 24.00
CA LEU A 20 7.54 -16.62 23.09
C LEU A 20 8.24 -15.41 22.50
N LYS A 21 9.12 -15.65 21.51
CA LYS A 21 9.36 -14.63 20.48
C LYS A 21 7.98 -14.31 19.92
N ALA A 22 7.35 -13.24 20.41
CA ALA A 22 6.16 -12.70 19.80
C ALA A 22 6.52 -12.52 18.32
N ALA A 23 5.81 -13.23 17.44
CA ALA A 23 6.02 -13.07 16.01
C ALA A 23 5.86 -11.59 15.68
N GLN A 24 6.84 -11.02 14.99
CA GLN A 24 6.87 -9.58 14.71
C GLN A 24 5.87 -9.30 13.61
N GLY A 25 4.80 -8.57 13.95
CA GLY A 25 3.73 -8.22 13.04
C GLY A 25 3.86 -6.80 12.53
N LEU A 26 3.71 -6.62 11.22
CA LEU A 26 3.45 -5.33 10.59
C LEU A 26 2.01 -5.34 10.10
N GLU A 27 1.17 -4.45 10.65
CA GLU A 27 -0.14 -4.22 10.06
C GLU A 27 0.04 -3.53 8.70
N LEU A 28 -0.39 -4.21 7.66
CA LEU A 28 -0.29 -3.76 6.28
C LEU A 28 -1.50 -2.90 5.92
N ALA A 29 -2.70 -3.34 6.29
CA ALA A 29 -3.93 -2.62 6.03
C ALA A 29 -5.04 -3.04 6.98
N ARG A 30 -5.94 -2.11 7.27
CA ARG A 30 -7.24 -2.37 7.88
C ARG A 30 -8.35 -2.10 6.87
N PHE A 31 -9.37 -2.95 6.85
CA PHE A 31 -10.51 -2.78 5.97
C PHE A 31 -11.79 -3.40 6.53
N ASN A 32 -12.93 -2.83 6.15
CA ASN A 32 -14.23 -3.40 6.47
C ASN A 32 -14.62 -4.45 5.41
N PRO A 33 -14.77 -5.73 5.79
CA PRO A 33 -15.09 -6.81 4.86
C PRO A 33 -16.51 -6.70 4.27
N GLY A 34 -17.35 -5.79 4.77
CA GLY A 34 -18.64 -5.43 4.18
C GLY A 34 -18.50 -4.59 2.91
N TYR A 35 -17.43 -3.80 2.78
CA TYR A 35 -17.19 -2.88 1.66
C TYR A 35 -16.00 -3.29 0.78
N VAL A 36 -15.08 -4.09 1.30
CA VAL A 36 -13.86 -4.50 0.60
C VAL A 36 -13.81 -6.01 0.44
N GLN A 37 -13.37 -6.47 -0.72
CA GLN A 37 -13.06 -7.85 -1.03
C GLN A 37 -11.54 -7.98 -1.22
N PRO A 38 -10.83 -8.63 -0.29
CA PRO A 38 -9.45 -8.98 -0.52
C PRO A 38 -9.33 -10.16 -1.49
N GLN A 39 -8.25 -10.18 -2.27
CA GLN A 39 -7.79 -11.31 -3.07
C GLN A 39 -6.29 -11.47 -2.84
N VAL A 40 -5.80 -12.71 -2.79
CA VAL A 40 -4.38 -12.97 -2.47
C VAL A 40 -3.76 -13.87 -3.50
N TYR A 41 -2.73 -13.36 -4.17
CA TYR A 41 -1.97 -14.08 -5.18
C TYR A 41 -0.57 -14.34 -4.68
N HIS A 42 -0.06 -15.53 -4.95
CA HIS A 42 1.28 -15.91 -4.53
C HIS A 42 2.06 -16.66 -5.61
N SER A 43 3.36 -16.42 -5.65
CA SER A 43 4.33 -17.16 -6.44
C SER A 43 5.46 -17.66 -5.54
N PHE A 44 5.39 -18.94 -5.13
CA PHE A 44 6.40 -19.56 -4.26
C PHE A 44 7.81 -19.51 -4.86
N GLU A 45 7.92 -19.75 -6.18
CA GLU A 45 9.21 -19.77 -6.88
C GLU A 45 9.88 -18.39 -6.90
N GLN A 46 9.09 -17.32 -7.03
CA GLN A 46 9.61 -15.94 -7.13
C GLN A 46 9.53 -15.17 -5.81
N GLY A 47 9.02 -15.80 -4.75
CA GLY A 47 8.83 -15.16 -3.44
C GLY A 47 7.97 -13.91 -3.51
N LEU A 48 6.98 -13.87 -4.41
CA LEU A 48 6.14 -12.69 -4.65
C LEU A 48 4.73 -12.93 -4.10
N LEU A 49 4.24 -11.99 -3.31
CA LEU A 49 2.88 -11.92 -2.81
C LEU A 49 2.23 -10.64 -3.34
N LEU A 50 1.03 -10.77 -3.89
CA LEU A 50 0.16 -9.64 -4.20
C LEU A 50 -1.13 -9.77 -3.38
N VAL A 51 -1.46 -8.74 -2.61
CA VAL A 51 -2.76 -8.61 -1.94
C VAL A 51 -3.52 -7.49 -2.62
N ALA A 52 -4.64 -7.82 -3.26
CA ALA A 52 -5.57 -6.84 -3.81
C ALA A 52 -6.68 -6.59 -2.80
N LEU A 53 -6.92 -5.34 -2.43
CA LEU A 53 -8.02 -4.89 -1.57
C LEU A 53 -8.99 -4.09 -2.44
N GLU A 54 -10.01 -4.77 -2.95
CA GLU A 54 -10.90 -4.19 -3.96
C GLU A 54 -12.23 -3.73 -3.35
N ALA A 55 -12.75 -2.60 -3.83
CA ALA A 55 -14.08 -2.18 -3.44
C ALA A 55 -15.13 -3.20 -3.94
N LYS A 56 -16.01 -3.66 -3.04
CA LYS A 56 -17.15 -4.48 -3.42
C LYS A 56 -18.10 -3.68 -4.29
N ARG A 57 -18.87 -4.42 -5.10
CA ARG A 57 -19.91 -3.86 -5.96
C ARG A 57 -20.89 -3.03 -5.14
N THR A 58 -21.08 -1.78 -5.53
CA THR A 58 -22.03 -0.85 -4.94
C THR A 58 -23.19 -0.56 -5.91
N ALA A 59 -24.23 0.12 -5.43
CA ALA A 59 -25.32 0.59 -6.29
C ALA A 59 -24.85 1.68 -7.27
N SER A 60 -23.90 2.51 -6.85
CA SER A 60 -23.30 3.61 -7.61
C SER A 60 -21.78 3.46 -7.68
N PHE A 61 -21.21 3.61 -8.88
CA PHE A 61 -19.77 3.62 -9.08
C PHE A 61 -19.10 4.79 -8.34
N SER A 62 -17.91 4.55 -7.80
CA SER A 62 -17.09 5.59 -7.17
C SER A 62 -15.70 5.61 -7.80
N CYS A 63 -15.09 6.78 -7.84
CA CYS A 63 -13.72 6.94 -8.32
C CYS A 63 -12.64 6.50 -7.31
N ALA A 64 -13.01 5.88 -6.18
CA ALA A 64 -12.05 5.41 -5.19
C ALA A 64 -11.18 4.28 -5.79
N PRO A 65 -9.84 4.34 -5.63
CA PRO A 65 -8.96 3.28 -6.11
C PRO A 65 -9.13 1.99 -5.31
N ASN A 66 -8.88 0.87 -5.98
CA ASN A 66 -8.48 -0.35 -5.31
C ASN A 66 -7.05 -0.17 -4.79
N ARG A 67 -6.72 -0.87 -3.70
CA ARG A 67 -5.38 -0.84 -3.11
C ARG A 67 -4.71 -2.18 -3.33
N TYR A 68 -3.47 -2.15 -3.81
CA TYR A 68 -2.69 -3.35 -4.09
C TYR A 68 -1.38 -3.30 -3.31
N LEU A 69 -1.10 -4.34 -2.54
CA LEU A 69 0.16 -4.52 -1.85
C LEU A 69 0.96 -5.59 -2.55
N LEU A 70 2.17 -5.23 -2.99
CA LEU A 70 3.15 -6.18 -3.47
C LEU A 70 4.23 -6.39 -2.40
N TYR A 71 4.44 -7.64 -2.01
CA TYR A 71 5.56 -8.06 -1.18
C TYR A 71 6.51 -8.92 -2.00
N GLN A 72 7.79 -8.54 -1.99
CA GLN A 72 8.89 -9.30 -2.57
C GLN A 72 9.76 -9.86 -1.45
N ALA A 73 9.73 -11.17 -1.26
CA ALA A 73 10.50 -11.85 -0.22
C ALA A 73 12.00 -11.67 -0.43
N GLN A 74 12.45 -11.63 -1.69
CA GLN A 74 13.82 -11.24 -2.01
C GLN A 74 14.01 -9.75 -1.72
N GLY A 75 14.72 -9.44 -0.65
CA GLY A 75 14.94 -8.07 -0.17
C GLY A 75 13.85 -7.52 0.76
N GLU A 76 12.85 -8.34 1.13
CA GLU A 76 11.75 -7.99 2.05
C GLU A 76 11.15 -6.61 1.74
N THR A 77 10.83 -6.37 0.47
CA THR A 77 10.29 -5.09 -0.01
C THR A 77 8.78 -5.11 0.00
N LEU A 78 8.14 -4.06 0.54
CA LEU A 78 6.71 -3.80 0.42
C LEU A 78 6.46 -2.56 -0.43
N THR A 79 5.59 -2.69 -1.43
CA THR A 79 5.20 -1.60 -2.33
C THR A 79 3.69 -1.54 -2.46
N TRP A 80 3.13 -0.34 -2.23
CA TRP A 80 1.71 -0.07 -2.43
C TRP A 80 1.44 0.55 -3.80
N PHE A 81 0.34 0.12 -4.41
CA PHE A 81 -0.21 0.71 -5.62
C PHE A 81 -1.69 1.04 -5.40
N GLU A 82 -2.10 2.19 -5.90
CA GLU A 82 -3.50 2.60 -5.95
C GLU A 82 -3.92 2.71 -7.42
N GLY A 83 -4.99 1.99 -7.79
CA GLY A 83 -5.44 1.96 -9.16
C GLY A 83 -6.80 1.29 -9.31
N GLY A 84 -7.37 1.35 -10.52
CA GLY A 84 -8.61 0.64 -10.82
C GLY A 84 -8.40 -0.86 -11.06
N ASN A 85 -7.26 -1.24 -11.65
CA ASN A 85 -6.89 -2.64 -11.84
C ASN A 85 -5.36 -2.77 -11.85
N LEU A 86 -4.85 -3.97 -11.58
CA LEU A 86 -3.43 -4.32 -11.64
C LEU A 86 -3.28 -5.69 -12.31
N LEU A 87 -2.28 -5.83 -13.18
CA LEU A 87 -1.92 -7.08 -13.84
C LEU A 87 -0.41 -7.34 -13.71
N LEU A 88 -0.05 -8.52 -13.20
CA LEU A 88 1.33 -9.02 -13.19
C LEU A 88 1.69 -9.70 -14.51
N SER A 89 2.92 -9.51 -14.97
CA SER A 89 3.43 -10.20 -16.14
C SER A 89 3.58 -11.71 -15.88
N PRO A 90 3.48 -12.58 -16.91
CA PRO A 90 3.62 -14.03 -16.72
C PRO A 90 4.94 -14.47 -16.07
N ASP A 91 6.01 -13.75 -16.35
CA ASP A 91 7.35 -13.95 -15.79
C ASP A 91 7.60 -13.22 -14.47
N LEU A 92 6.60 -12.46 -13.97
CA LEU A 92 6.64 -11.75 -12.69
C LEU A 92 7.78 -10.72 -12.57
N SER A 93 8.30 -10.25 -13.70
CA SER A 93 9.34 -9.21 -13.75
C SER A 93 8.75 -7.80 -13.86
N HIS A 94 7.50 -7.69 -14.29
CA HIS A 94 6.80 -6.43 -14.50
C HIS A 94 5.37 -6.50 -13.96
N LEU A 95 4.80 -5.32 -13.71
CA LEU A 95 3.36 -5.17 -13.57
C LEU A 95 2.86 -3.95 -14.33
N VAL A 96 1.57 -3.97 -14.65
CA VAL A 96 0.84 -2.81 -15.13
C VAL A 96 -0.30 -2.54 -14.18
N TYR A 97 -0.33 -1.35 -13.58
CA TYR A 97 -1.50 -0.89 -12.83
C TYR A 97 -2.17 0.27 -13.55
N LEU A 98 -3.47 0.41 -13.33
CA LEU A 98 -4.29 1.45 -13.94
C LEU A 98 -4.48 2.60 -12.95
N LYS A 99 -3.57 3.57 -12.98
CA LYS A 99 -3.63 4.79 -12.17
C LYS A 99 -4.92 5.55 -12.43
N ILE A 100 -5.62 5.96 -11.39
CA ILE A 100 -6.85 6.74 -11.54
C ILE A 100 -6.49 8.20 -11.80
N GLN A 101 -7.09 8.77 -12.84
CA GLN A 101 -7.07 10.18 -13.15
C GLN A 101 -8.47 10.72 -12.89
N THR A 102 -8.60 11.83 -12.17
CA THR A 102 -9.90 12.42 -11.84
C THR A 102 -9.99 13.85 -12.33
N LEU A 103 -11.19 14.26 -12.72
CA LEU A 103 -11.53 15.65 -13.01
C LEU A 103 -12.80 15.99 -12.24
N ASP A 104 -12.69 17.00 -11.38
CA ASP A 104 -13.81 17.46 -10.56
C ASP A 104 -14.85 18.22 -11.41
N PRO A 105 -16.11 18.27 -10.98
CA PRO A 105 -17.14 19.04 -11.66
C PRO A 105 -16.79 20.53 -11.72
N VAL A 106 -17.19 21.18 -12.82
CA VAL A 106 -16.89 22.60 -13.06
C VAL A 106 -17.85 23.48 -12.26
N LEU A 107 -17.31 24.22 -11.29
CA LEU A 107 -18.02 25.38 -10.73
C LEU A 107 -17.75 26.62 -11.61
N PRO A 108 -18.70 27.56 -11.75
CA PRO A 108 -18.55 28.71 -12.65
C PRO A 108 -17.29 29.55 -12.41
N ASP A 109 -16.85 29.66 -11.16
CA ASP A 109 -15.65 30.38 -10.72
C ASP A 109 -14.35 29.60 -10.96
N GLN A 110 -14.43 28.32 -11.32
CA GLN A 110 -13.29 27.41 -11.48
C GLN A 110 -13.01 27.02 -12.93
N ILE A 111 -13.79 27.53 -13.89
CA ILE A 111 -13.66 27.23 -15.33
C ILE A 111 -12.20 27.37 -15.83
N PRO A 112 -11.45 28.45 -15.54
CA PRO A 112 -10.08 28.59 -16.06
C PRO A 112 -9.10 27.55 -15.49
N ALA A 113 -9.23 27.22 -14.21
CA ALA A 113 -8.40 26.20 -13.56
C ALA A 113 -8.73 24.80 -14.11
N TRP A 114 -10.02 24.53 -14.30
CA TRP A 114 -10.51 23.30 -14.90
C TRP A 114 -10.02 23.11 -16.34
N GLU A 115 -10.10 24.14 -17.18
CA GLU A 115 -9.60 24.09 -18.57
C GLU A 115 -8.10 23.81 -18.61
N THR A 116 -7.34 24.36 -17.66
CA THR A 116 -5.90 24.09 -17.55
C THR A 116 -5.66 22.62 -17.22
N GLN A 117 -6.38 22.06 -16.24
CA GLN A 117 -6.29 20.65 -15.87
C GLN A 117 -6.70 19.73 -17.02
N ALA A 118 -7.79 20.04 -17.72
CA ALA A 118 -8.25 19.29 -18.88
C ALA A 118 -7.19 19.29 -20.01
N LYS A 119 -6.63 20.46 -20.35
CA LYS A 119 -5.55 20.57 -21.34
C LYS A 119 -4.30 19.77 -20.94
N THR A 120 -3.94 19.79 -19.66
CA THR A 120 -2.83 18.96 -19.14
C THR A 120 -3.11 17.47 -19.37
N LEU A 121 -4.31 17.00 -19.06
CA LEU A 121 -4.69 15.59 -19.26
C LEU A 121 -4.69 15.20 -20.75
N VAL A 122 -5.26 16.03 -21.64
CA VAL A 122 -5.22 15.81 -23.10
C VAL A 122 -3.78 15.62 -23.60
N ASN A 123 -2.90 16.55 -23.21
CA ASN A 123 -1.51 16.53 -23.68
C ASN A 123 -0.72 15.34 -23.13
N GLN A 124 -0.99 14.92 -21.90
CA GLN A 124 -0.27 13.80 -21.27
C GLN A 124 -0.77 12.43 -21.72
N LEU A 125 -2.03 12.30 -22.12
CA LEU A 125 -2.72 11.02 -22.31
C LEU A 125 -3.07 10.70 -23.76
N GLN A 126 -2.67 11.53 -24.72
CA GLN A 126 -2.98 11.38 -26.15
C GLN A 126 -4.46 11.03 -26.41
N VAL A 127 -5.38 11.73 -25.73
CA VAL A 127 -6.82 11.54 -25.89
C VAL A 127 -7.44 12.77 -26.53
N GLY A 128 -8.44 12.58 -27.40
CA GLY A 128 -9.17 13.69 -28.00
C GLY A 128 -9.84 14.57 -26.93
N PRO A 129 -9.80 15.91 -27.03
CA PRO A 129 -10.37 16.82 -26.03
C PRO A 129 -11.87 16.57 -25.78
N LEU A 130 -12.59 16.15 -26.82
CA LEU A 130 -14.02 15.80 -26.75
C LEU A 130 -14.33 14.66 -25.75
N VAL A 131 -13.39 13.74 -25.50
CA VAL A 131 -13.57 12.67 -24.50
C VAL A 131 -13.60 13.21 -23.08
N LEU A 132 -12.87 14.30 -22.81
CA LEU A 132 -12.85 14.97 -21.52
C LEU A 132 -14.01 15.97 -21.39
N GLU A 133 -14.41 16.62 -22.48
CA GLU A 133 -15.51 17.59 -22.53
C GLU A 133 -16.90 16.93 -22.42
N GLU A 134 -17.13 15.78 -23.04
CA GLU A 134 -18.39 15.02 -22.88
C GLU A 134 -18.61 14.60 -21.42
N ALA A 135 -17.53 14.45 -20.66
CA ALA A 135 -17.56 14.12 -19.24
C ALA A 135 -17.87 15.35 -18.36
N ALA A 136 -17.54 16.57 -18.82
CA ALA A 136 -17.77 17.83 -18.11
C ALA A 136 -19.27 18.20 -18.02
N MET A 137 -20.07 17.75 -18.98
CA MET A 137 -21.49 18.09 -19.09
C MET A 137 -22.44 17.18 -18.28
N ASN A 138 -21.92 16.16 -17.57
CA ASN A 138 -22.73 15.24 -16.79
C ASN A 138 -22.92 15.72 -15.33
N ASP A 139 -24.01 16.48 -15.10
CA ASP A 139 -24.74 16.62 -13.82
C ASP A 139 -23.91 16.77 -12.52
N GLY A 140 -22.79 17.49 -12.57
CA GLY A 140 -22.00 17.81 -11.37
C GLY A 140 -21.30 16.62 -10.71
N GLN A 141 -21.10 15.50 -11.41
CA GLN A 141 -20.38 14.35 -10.86
C GLN A 141 -18.89 14.36 -11.22
N ARG A 142 -18.05 13.95 -10.25
CA ARG A 142 -16.62 13.70 -10.48
C ARG A 142 -16.44 12.63 -11.54
N GLN A 143 -15.61 12.93 -12.53
CA GLN A 143 -15.26 12.00 -13.60
C GLN A 143 -13.93 11.33 -13.30
N CYS A 144 -13.81 10.07 -13.68
CA CYS A 144 -12.56 9.34 -13.52
C CYS A 144 -12.24 8.40 -14.68
N TRP A 145 -10.95 8.31 -14.96
CA TRP A 145 -10.36 7.47 -15.98
C TRP A 145 -9.20 6.68 -15.42
N GLN A 146 -8.70 5.75 -16.22
CA GLN A 146 -7.64 4.83 -15.85
C GLN A 146 -6.46 5.02 -16.82
N GLN A 147 -5.29 5.37 -16.32
CA GLN A 147 -4.06 5.46 -17.10
C GLN A 147 -3.18 4.23 -16.82
N PRO A 148 -2.76 3.45 -17.83
CA PRO A 148 -1.79 2.39 -17.61
C PRO A 148 -0.44 2.94 -17.17
N VAL A 149 0.12 2.34 -16.12
CA VAL A 149 1.47 2.59 -15.64
C VAL A 149 2.21 1.27 -15.62
N TRP A 150 3.27 1.19 -16.41
CA TRP A 150 4.16 0.04 -16.40
C TRP A 150 5.21 0.19 -15.30
N VAL A 151 5.50 -0.90 -14.60
CA VAL A 151 6.44 -0.92 -13.49
C VAL A 151 7.42 -2.08 -13.67
N SER A 152 8.72 -1.78 -13.64
CA SER A 152 9.77 -2.78 -13.52
C SER A 152 9.97 -3.16 -12.06
N LEU A 153 9.76 -4.43 -11.72
CA LEU A 153 9.89 -4.90 -10.34
C LEU A 153 11.35 -5.00 -9.88
N ALA A 154 12.28 -5.17 -10.81
CA ALA A 154 13.71 -5.22 -10.51
C ALA A 154 14.30 -3.83 -10.28
N GLN A 155 13.87 -2.84 -11.07
CA GLN A 155 14.42 -1.48 -11.01
C GLN A 155 13.59 -0.53 -10.14
N GLY A 156 12.34 -0.90 -9.80
CA GLY A 156 11.39 -0.02 -9.13
C GLY A 156 10.95 1.18 -9.99
N SER A 157 11.33 1.21 -11.27
CA SER A 157 11.01 2.30 -12.18
C SER A 157 9.55 2.22 -12.62
N GLN A 158 8.89 3.38 -12.69
CA GLN A 158 7.51 3.50 -13.15
C GLN A 158 7.45 4.35 -14.41
N LYS A 159 6.67 3.91 -15.39
CA LYS A 159 6.46 4.59 -16.66
C LYS A 159 4.96 4.71 -16.95
N PRO A 160 4.37 5.88 -16.72
CA PRO A 160 3.01 6.17 -17.17
C PRO A 160 2.95 6.11 -18.70
N LEU A 161 1.99 5.36 -19.23
CA LEU A 161 1.75 5.26 -20.66
C LEU A 161 0.69 6.31 -21.07
N PRO A 162 0.85 6.95 -22.23
CA PRO A 162 0.00 8.08 -22.62
C PRO A 162 -1.32 7.59 -23.23
N PHE A 163 -2.10 6.80 -22.50
CA PHE A 163 -3.39 6.26 -22.92
C PHE A 163 -4.39 6.26 -21.77
N LEU A 164 -5.68 6.37 -22.10
CA LEU A 164 -6.78 6.10 -21.16
C LEU A 164 -7.38 4.72 -21.40
N ALA A 165 -7.17 3.81 -20.45
CA ALA A 165 -7.89 2.55 -20.36
C ALA A 165 -9.38 2.79 -20.08
N ALA A 166 -10.22 2.00 -20.75
CA ALA A 166 -11.65 2.03 -20.54
C ALA A 166 -12.03 1.26 -19.26
N ASN A 167 -12.87 1.88 -18.43
CA ASN A 167 -13.62 1.14 -17.43
C ASN A 167 -14.78 0.40 -18.11
N LEU A 168 -14.83 -0.91 -17.98
CA LEU A 168 -15.81 -1.75 -18.66
C LEU A 168 -17.03 -2.05 -17.77
N CYS A 169 -17.05 -1.66 -16.49
CA CYS A 169 -18.11 -2.00 -15.54
C CYS A 169 -18.85 -0.77 -15.01
N LYS A 170 -20.16 -0.91 -14.77
CA LYS A 170 -21.03 0.19 -14.29
C LYS A 170 -20.93 0.47 -12.79
N LYS A 171 -20.46 -0.50 -11.98
CA LYS A 171 -20.61 -0.50 -10.51
C LYS A 171 -19.30 -0.62 -9.75
N HIS A 172 -18.19 -0.86 -10.43
CA HIS A 172 -16.86 -1.05 -9.86
C HIS A 172 -15.81 -0.85 -10.96
N TRP A 173 -14.55 -0.76 -10.57
CA TRP A 173 -13.45 -0.76 -11.54
C TRP A 173 -13.29 -2.14 -12.16
N CYS A 174 -13.32 -2.20 -13.49
CA CYS A 174 -12.93 -3.40 -14.20
C CYS A 174 -12.37 -3.03 -15.58
N SER A 175 -11.33 -3.72 -16.00
CA SER A 175 -10.74 -3.55 -17.32
C SER A 175 -10.22 -4.91 -17.79
N GLN A 176 -10.28 -5.16 -19.09
CA GLN A 176 -9.67 -6.35 -19.67
C GLN A 176 -8.23 -6.01 -20.05
N LEU A 177 -7.29 -6.39 -19.20
CA LEU A 177 -5.85 -6.29 -19.47
C LEU A 177 -5.29 -7.70 -19.65
N SER A 178 -4.43 -7.89 -20.64
CA SER A 178 -3.67 -9.13 -20.80
C SER A 178 -2.33 -8.86 -21.47
N PHE A 179 -1.26 -9.47 -20.98
CA PHE A 179 0.04 -9.42 -21.65
C PHE A 179 0.00 -10.20 -22.97
N GLU A 180 0.64 -9.65 -24.00
CA GLU A 180 0.96 -10.31 -25.26
C GLU A 180 2.49 -10.40 -25.37
N GLY A 181 3.08 -11.20 -24.49
CA GLY A 181 4.53 -11.21 -24.28
C GLY A 181 5.00 -10.15 -23.27
N PRO A 182 6.33 -10.02 -23.04
CA PRO A 182 6.89 -9.18 -21.98
C PRO A 182 6.81 -7.67 -22.27
N GLN A 183 6.76 -7.27 -23.54
CA GLN A 183 6.81 -5.87 -23.97
C GLN A 183 5.48 -5.35 -24.52
N SER A 184 4.41 -6.15 -24.47
CA SER A 184 3.13 -5.74 -25.05
C SER A 184 1.94 -6.09 -24.18
N LEU A 185 0.93 -5.23 -24.22
CA LEU A 185 -0.30 -5.30 -23.45
C LEU A 185 -1.49 -5.16 -24.39
N ARG A 186 -2.44 -6.07 -24.33
CA ARG A 186 -3.76 -5.90 -24.93
C ARG A 186 -4.72 -5.31 -23.90
N LEU A 187 -5.41 -4.24 -24.30
CA LEU A 187 -6.40 -3.59 -23.46
C LEU A 187 -7.43 -2.80 -24.28
N TRP A 188 -8.56 -2.51 -23.65
CA TRP A 188 -9.52 -1.53 -24.18
C TRP A 188 -9.15 -0.13 -23.71
N VAL A 189 -9.07 0.82 -24.64
CA VAL A 189 -8.82 2.23 -24.39
C VAL A 189 -9.95 3.09 -24.96
N ARG A 190 -10.14 4.29 -24.40
CA ARG A 190 -11.05 5.30 -24.92
C ARG A 190 -10.25 6.39 -25.61
N LEU A 191 -10.28 6.41 -26.94
CA LEU A 191 -9.61 7.43 -27.77
C LEU A 191 -10.59 8.51 -28.24
N GLU A 192 -11.86 8.14 -28.40
CA GLU A 192 -12.91 8.98 -28.96
C GLU A 192 -14.21 8.91 -28.11
N PRO A 193 -15.07 9.95 -28.16
CA PRO A 193 -16.38 9.95 -27.52
C PRO A 193 -17.20 8.73 -27.92
N LYS A 194 -17.80 8.05 -26.95
CA LYS A 194 -18.66 6.87 -27.14
C LYS A 194 -18.01 5.67 -27.85
N LEU A 195 -16.74 5.71 -28.22
CA LEU A 195 -16.02 4.61 -28.86
C LEU A 195 -14.93 4.06 -27.96
N VAL A 196 -14.76 2.74 -28.00
CA VAL A 196 -13.66 2.05 -27.32
C VAL A 196 -12.87 1.24 -28.34
N HIS A 197 -11.55 1.30 -28.21
CA HIS A 197 -10.61 0.61 -29.10
C HIS A 197 -9.94 -0.50 -28.31
N PHE A 198 -9.95 -1.71 -28.85
CA PHE A 198 -9.09 -2.76 -28.38
C PHE A 198 -7.77 -2.64 -29.12
N VAL A 199 -6.72 -2.34 -28.36
CA VAL A 199 -5.39 -2.06 -28.91
C VAL A 199 -4.38 -3.05 -28.37
N LYS A 200 -3.31 -3.21 -29.13
CA LYS A 200 -2.04 -3.75 -28.65
C LYS A 200 -1.13 -2.57 -28.33
N LEU A 201 -0.82 -2.39 -27.06
CA LEU A 201 0.05 -1.33 -26.56
C LEU A 201 1.46 -1.89 -26.37
N ASP A 202 2.44 -1.24 -26.97
CA ASP A 202 3.85 -1.49 -26.75
C ASP A 202 4.32 -0.75 -25.49
N LEU A 203 4.87 -1.48 -24.53
CA LEU A 203 5.23 -0.95 -23.21
C LEU A 203 6.52 -0.11 -23.25
N GLU A 204 7.39 -0.35 -24.23
CA GLU A 204 8.70 0.31 -24.39
C GLU A 204 8.58 1.66 -25.11
N THR A 205 7.80 1.71 -26.18
CA THR A 205 7.56 2.92 -26.97
C THR A 205 6.33 3.68 -26.49
N GLY A 206 5.38 2.98 -25.87
CA GLY A 206 4.06 3.52 -25.57
C GLY A 206 3.17 3.59 -26.80
N MET A 207 3.55 3.07 -27.97
CA MET A 207 2.70 3.10 -29.16
C MET A 207 1.57 2.06 -29.08
N ALA A 208 0.40 2.42 -29.59
CA ALA A 208 -0.75 1.51 -29.64
C ALA A 208 -1.14 1.18 -31.07
N ASP A 209 -1.23 -0.12 -31.37
CA ASP A 209 -1.75 -0.65 -32.62
C ASP A 209 -3.24 -1.01 -32.45
N PRO A 210 -4.16 -0.33 -33.15
CA PRO A 210 -5.58 -0.67 -33.10
C PRO A 210 -5.83 -2.06 -33.70
N LEU A 211 -6.46 -2.95 -32.93
CA LEU A 211 -6.85 -4.29 -33.39
C LEU A 211 -8.30 -4.33 -33.84
N ARG A 212 -9.19 -3.68 -33.06
CA ARG A 212 -10.61 -3.50 -33.37
C ARG A 212 -11.18 -2.32 -32.58
N PHE A 213 -12.29 -1.77 -33.04
CA PHE A 213 -13.01 -0.72 -32.33
C PHE A 213 -14.51 -1.00 -32.38
N GLY A 214 -15.25 -0.34 -31.50
CA GLY A 214 -16.69 -0.46 -31.45
C GLY A 214 -17.32 0.57 -30.51
N PRO A 215 -18.66 0.58 -30.43
CA PRO A 215 -19.36 1.43 -29.47
C PRO A 215 -18.94 1.08 -28.04
N SER A 216 -19.00 2.07 -27.15
CA SER A 216 -18.82 1.89 -25.72
C SER A 216 -19.80 0.84 -25.23
N PHE A 217 -19.28 -0.19 -24.60
CA PHE A 217 -20.07 -1.23 -23.96
C PHE A 217 -19.71 -1.27 -22.49
N THR A 218 -20.68 -1.68 -21.70
CA THR A 218 -20.45 -1.99 -20.30
C THR A 218 -20.81 -3.46 -20.10
N LYS A 219 -19.92 -4.20 -19.47
CA LYS A 219 -20.20 -5.53 -18.95
C LYS A 219 -20.82 -5.34 -17.59
N GLU A 220 -21.88 -6.09 -17.30
CA GLU A 220 -22.45 -6.09 -15.96
C GLU A 220 -21.43 -6.63 -14.97
N ASP A 221 -20.77 -7.74 -15.34
CA ASP A 221 -19.80 -8.45 -14.53
C ASP A 221 -18.55 -8.84 -15.34
N LEU A 222 -17.42 -8.18 -15.08
CA LEU A 222 -16.09 -8.67 -15.46
C LEU A 222 -15.29 -8.85 -14.17
N VAL A 223 -14.81 -10.06 -13.92
CA VAL A 223 -13.90 -10.32 -12.79
C VAL A 223 -12.53 -9.76 -13.13
N ALA A 224 -11.96 -8.98 -12.21
CA ALA A 224 -10.57 -8.55 -12.34
C ALA A 224 -9.65 -9.76 -12.15
N THR A 225 -8.75 -9.99 -13.11
CA THR A 225 -7.71 -11.01 -13.00
C THR A 225 -6.39 -10.31 -12.78
N HIS A 226 -5.82 -10.44 -11.58
CA HIS A 226 -4.59 -9.72 -11.23
C HIS A 226 -3.30 -10.45 -11.59
N ALA A 227 -3.36 -11.78 -11.63
CA ALA A 227 -2.21 -12.62 -11.93
C ALA A 227 -2.66 -13.88 -12.70
N PRO A 228 -1.73 -14.51 -13.46
CA PRO A 228 -2.01 -15.75 -14.18
C PRO A 228 -2.03 -17.00 -13.29
N ARG A 229 -1.72 -16.90 -11.99
CA ARG A 229 -1.64 -18.03 -11.04
C ARG A 229 -2.90 -18.11 -10.16
N GLU A 230 -3.01 -19.20 -9.40
CA GLU A 230 -4.15 -19.48 -8.50
C GLU A 230 -4.28 -18.39 -7.41
N ASP A 231 -5.48 -17.82 -7.31
CA ASP A 231 -5.91 -17.02 -6.17
C ASP A 231 -6.00 -17.92 -4.93
N LEU A 232 -5.16 -17.63 -3.94
CA LEU A 232 -5.07 -18.41 -2.71
C LEU A 232 -6.27 -18.19 -1.79
N LEU A 233 -7.04 -17.10 -1.97
CA LEU A 233 -8.23 -16.81 -1.16
C LEU A 233 -9.33 -16.14 -1.97
N LYS A 234 -10.45 -16.86 -2.13
CA LYS A 234 -11.66 -16.35 -2.76
C LYS A 234 -12.74 -15.99 -1.74
N GLY A 235 -13.36 -14.82 -1.88
CA GLY A 235 -14.72 -14.60 -1.37
C GLY A 235 -14.87 -14.35 0.14
N LYS A 236 -15.38 -15.32 0.93
CA LYS A 236 -15.77 -15.12 2.36
C LYS A 236 -14.75 -15.70 3.37
N GLU A 237 -13.64 -16.23 2.88
CA GLU A 237 -12.66 -17.00 3.68
C GLU A 237 -11.52 -16.12 4.21
N PHE A 238 -11.82 -15.10 5.01
CA PHE A 238 -10.76 -14.20 5.55
C PHE A 238 -10.64 -14.22 7.07
N GLN A 239 -11.45 -14.98 7.79
CA GLN A 239 -11.37 -14.99 9.25
C GLN A 239 -10.30 -15.98 9.72
N ASN A 240 -9.26 -15.48 10.36
CA ASN A 240 -8.16 -16.26 10.96
C ASN A 240 -7.36 -17.11 9.96
N VAL A 241 -7.33 -16.72 8.69
CA VAL A 241 -6.50 -17.39 7.70
C VAL A 241 -5.04 -16.98 7.91
N GLN A 242 -4.17 -17.99 7.94
CA GLN A 242 -2.72 -17.82 7.91
C GLN A 242 -2.19 -18.39 6.59
N LEU A 243 -1.60 -17.53 5.77
CA LEU A 243 -0.97 -17.96 4.53
C LEU A 243 0.56 -17.99 4.72
N PRO A 244 1.21 -19.16 4.58
CA PRO A 244 2.67 -19.21 4.51
C PRO A 244 3.12 -18.59 3.18
N LEU A 245 4.02 -17.60 3.25
CA LEU A 245 4.49 -16.87 2.08
C LEU A 245 5.88 -17.36 1.66
N ALA A 246 6.83 -17.19 2.56
CA ALA A 246 8.21 -17.61 2.40
C ALA A 246 8.73 -18.19 3.72
N GLN A 247 9.95 -18.69 3.73
CA GLN A 247 10.56 -19.21 4.94
C GLN A 247 10.63 -18.11 6.02
N GLY A 248 9.75 -18.21 7.02
CA GLY A 248 9.70 -17.27 8.14
C GLY A 248 8.75 -16.09 7.99
N ALA A 249 8.07 -15.92 6.85
CA ALA A 249 7.07 -14.87 6.62
C ALA A 249 5.65 -15.46 6.46
N ARG A 250 4.66 -14.88 7.14
CA ARG A 250 3.26 -15.34 7.09
C ARG A 250 2.31 -14.16 7.02
N LEU A 251 1.27 -14.26 6.20
CA LEU A 251 0.18 -13.30 6.18
C LEU A 251 -0.94 -13.78 7.09
N ILE A 252 -1.47 -12.90 7.95
CA ILE A 252 -2.61 -13.19 8.81
C ILE A 252 -3.71 -12.17 8.56
N PHE A 253 -4.94 -12.67 8.44
CA PHE A 253 -6.14 -11.86 8.48
C PHE A 253 -6.77 -11.94 9.87
N ARG A 254 -6.67 -10.85 10.63
CA ARG A 254 -7.14 -10.76 12.01
C ARG A 254 -8.43 -9.94 12.10
N PRO A 255 -9.56 -10.52 12.52
CA PRO A 255 -10.79 -9.77 12.72
C PRO A 255 -10.69 -8.90 13.99
N GLU A 256 -11.02 -7.61 13.87
CA GLU A 256 -10.96 -6.63 14.96
C GLU A 256 -12.17 -5.68 14.85
N GLY A 257 -13.11 -5.76 15.80
CA GLY A 257 -14.18 -4.76 15.92
C GLY A 257 -15.10 -4.59 14.69
N GLY A 258 -15.28 -5.62 13.86
CA GLY A 258 -16.06 -5.54 12.61
C GLY A 258 -15.23 -5.18 11.38
N GLU A 259 -13.94 -4.91 11.56
CA GLU A 259 -12.93 -4.78 10.51
C GLU A 259 -12.02 -6.01 10.46
N VAL A 260 -11.17 -6.07 9.45
CA VAL A 260 -10.12 -7.06 9.30
C VAL A 260 -8.80 -6.34 9.11
N SER A 261 -7.85 -6.67 9.99
CA SER A 261 -6.46 -6.22 9.94
C SER A 261 -5.60 -7.27 9.24
N LEU A 262 -4.92 -6.85 8.18
CA LEU A 262 -3.98 -7.66 7.43
C LEU A 262 -2.59 -7.49 8.05
N VAL A 263 -2.02 -8.56 8.59
CA VAL A 263 -0.76 -8.51 9.33
C VAL A 263 0.28 -9.41 8.69
N LEU A 264 1.44 -8.86 8.35
CA LEU A 264 2.60 -9.62 7.92
C LEU A 264 3.44 -9.99 9.15
N LEU A 265 3.51 -11.28 9.46
CA LEU A 265 4.36 -11.81 10.52
C LEU A 265 5.72 -12.25 9.98
N ARG A 266 6.77 -11.99 10.75
CA ARG A 266 8.08 -12.64 10.57
C ARG A 266 8.60 -13.33 11.82
N LYS A 267 9.47 -14.33 11.62
CA LYS A 267 10.04 -15.17 12.70
C LYS A 267 11.30 -14.58 13.35
N SER A 268 12.11 -13.83 12.61
CA SER A 268 13.43 -13.35 13.06
C SER A 268 13.69 -11.92 12.59
N PRO A 269 14.36 -11.08 13.40
CA PRO A 269 14.84 -9.77 12.96
C PRO A 269 15.90 -9.87 11.84
N ASP A 270 16.05 -8.79 11.08
CA ASP A 270 17.10 -8.58 10.06
C ASP A 270 17.64 -7.13 10.16
N PRO A 271 18.63 -6.90 11.05
CA PRO A 271 19.20 -5.57 11.28
C PRO A 271 19.91 -4.98 10.06
N GLN A 272 20.48 -5.83 9.19
CA GLN A 272 21.23 -5.36 8.01
C GLN A 272 20.27 -4.75 6.99
N THR A 273 19.19 -5.47 6.66
CA THR A 273 18.15 -4.95 5.76
C THR A 273 17.42 -3.77 6.40
N ALA A 274 17.17 -3.80 7.73
CA ALA A 274 16.59 -2.68 8.45
C ALA A 274 17.42 -1.38 8.32
N ALA A 275 18.74 -1.47 8.47
CA ALA A 275 19.62 -0.31 8.34
C ALA A 275 19.61 0.28 6.92
N ALA A 276 19.62 -0.58 5.89
CA ALA A 276 19.50 -0.14 4.50
C ALA A 276 18.16 0.57 4.24
N ARG A 277 17.04 0.04 4.76
CA ARG A 277 15.71 0.66 4.65
C ARG A 277 15.65 2.00 5.38
N LEU A 278 16.25 2.10 6.56
CA LEU A 278 16.28 3.35 7.32
C LEU A 278 17.09 4.43 6.58
N GLN A 279 18.18 4.06 5.91
CA GLN A 279 18.93 4.98 5.06
C GLN A 279 18.08 5.49 3.89
N SER A 280 17.45 4.58 3.14
CA SER A 280 16.54 4.96 2.05
C SER A 280 15.39 5.84 2.54
N ALA A 281 14.86 5.56 3.73
CA ALA A 281 13.77 6.34 4.32
C ALA A 281 14.20 7.78 4.60
N ALA A 282 15.42 7.97 5.12
CA ALA A 282 15.99 9.29 5.35
C ALA A 282 16.25 10.05 4.03
N GLU A 283 16.68 9.35 2.97
CA GLU A 283 16.84 9.95 1.63
C GLU A 283 15.49 10.38 1.04
N ALA A 284 14.46 9.53 1.13
CA ALA A 284 13.11 9.87 0.70
C ALA A 284 12.54 11.08 1.45
N LEU A 285 12.76 11.16 2.77
CA LEU A 285 12.30 12.29 3.58
C LEU A 285 12.99 13.60 3.16
N LYS A 286 14.30 13.55 2.88
CA LYS A 286 15.06 14.71 2.35
C LYS A 286 14.56 15.15 0.98
N ALA A 287 14.10 14.22 0.15
CA ALA A 287 13.47 14.49 -1.14
C ALA A 287 11.99 14.92 -1.03
N ALA A 288 11.50 15.21 0.19
CA ALA A 288 10.11 15.54 0.49
C ALA A 288 9.09 14.44 0.09
N GLN A 289 9.54 13.20 -0.09
CA GLN A 289 8.69 12.03 -0.36
C GLN A 289 8.22 11.39 0.95
N VAL A 290 7.41 12.14 1.72
CA VAL A 290 7.05 11.78 3.10
C VAL A 290 6.40 10.40 3.23
N GLN A 291 5.48 10.04 2.32
CA GLN A 291 4.82 8.72 2.37
C GLN A 291 5.81 7.58 2.14
N SER A 292 6.69 7.70 1.13
CA SER A 292 7.75 6.72 0.86
C SER A 292 8.68 6.58 2.05
N ALA A 293 9.07 7.69 2.68
CA ALA A 293 9.87 7.69 3.89
C ALA A 293 9.17 6.95 5.05
N LEU A 294 7.88 7.21 5.26
CA LEU A 294 7.09 6.55 6.30
C LEU A 294 7.01 5.04 6.07
N ASP A 295 6.73 4.61 4.84
CA ASP A 295 6.63 3.19 4.46
C ASP A 295 7.96 2.46 4.69
N GLN A 296 9.08 3.07 4.28
CA GLN A 296 10.42 2.50 4.46
C GLN A 296 10.86 2.51 5.94
N GLY A 297 10.50 3.55 6.70
CA GLY A 297 10.76 3.64 8.13
C GLY A 297 10.00 2.57 8.93
N ARG A 298 8.71 2.36 8.61
CA ARG A 298 7.89 1.28 9.21
C ARG A 298 8.46 -0.09 8.87
N GLN A 299 8.91 -0.29 7.62
CA GLN A 299 9.62 -1.51 7.23
C GLN A 299 10.90 -1.70 8.04
N ALA A 300 11.73 -0.67 8.19
CA ALA A 300 12.95 -0.75 9.00
C ALA A 300 12.66 -1.13 10.46
N ALA A 301 11.65 -0.50 11.08
CA ALA A 301 11.22 -0.81 12.44
C ALA A 301 10.65 -2.23 12.59
N TRP A 302 9.89 -2.71 11.61
CA TRP A 302 9.41 -4.09 11.56
C TRP A 302 10.55 -5.11 11.38
N LEU A 303 11.55 -4.76 10.55
CA LEU A 303 12.71 -5.61 10.29
C LEU A 303 13.62 -5.74 11.52
N ASP A 304 13.78 -4.65 12.29
CA ASP A 304 14.54 -4.65 13.55
C ASP A 304 13.80 -3.87 14.66
N PRO A 305 12.84 -4.50 15.38
CA PRO A 305 12.04 -3.83 16.40
C PRO A 305 12.82 -3.37 17.64
N ALA A 306 14.05 -3.87 17.82
CA ALA A 306 14.95 -3.41 18.87
C ALA A 306 15.70 -2.12 18.48
N ASN A 307 15.65 -1.73 17.20
CA ASN A 307 16.29 -0.53 16.71
C ASN A 307 15.47 0.72 17.09
N PHE A 308 15.87 1.35 18.19
CA PHE A 308 15.28 2.61 18.64
C PHE A 308 15.28 3.69 17.56
N GLU A 309 16.32 3.80 16.75
CA GLU A 309 16.41 4.84 15.72
C GLU A 309 15.42 4.60 14.57
N ALA A 310 15.18 3.33 14.19
CA ALA A 310 14.17 2.99 13.20
C ALA A 310 12.76 3.35 13.71
N LYS A 311 12.43 2.98 14.97
CA LYS A 311 11.14 3.32 15.59
C LYS A 311 10.97 4.84 15.74
N TYR A 312 12.01 5.53 16.19
CA TYR A 312 11.97 6.98 16.37
C TYR A 312 11.84 7.71 15.03
N PHE A 313 12.48 7.21 13.97
CA PHE A 313 12.33 7.76 12.63
C PHE A 313 10.86 7.74 12.18
N VAL A 314 10.10 6.68 12.47
CA VAL A 314 8.67 6.61 12.16
C VAL A 314 7.90 7.74 12.85
N LEU A 315 8.19 8.05 14.11
CA LEU A 315 7.57 9.19 14.81
C LEU A 315 7.88 10.52 14.12
N SER A 316 9.13 10.75 13.72
CA SER A 316 9.54 11.97 13.01
C SER A 316 8.90 12.06 11.62
N ALA A 317 8.73 10.94 10.91
CA ALA A 317 8.06 10.90 9.62
C ALA A 317 6.55 11.17 9.75
N LEU A 318 5.88 10.60 10.75
CA LEU A 318 4.48 10.91 11.08
C LEU A 318 4.31 12.38 11.46
N ALA A 319 5.28 12.94 12.18
CA ALA A 319 5.27 14.37 12.50
C ALA A 319 5.36 15.25 11.25
N ALA A 320 6.24 14.89 10.32
CA ALA A 320 6.37 15.57 9.03
C ALA A 320 5.10 15.45 8.16
N ALA A 321 4.40 14.32 8.25
CA ALA A 321 3.10 14.10 7.59
C ALA A 321 1.93 14.85 8.26
N GLY A 322 2.09 15.30 9.51
CA GLY A 322 1.02 15.92 10.29
C GLY A 322 0.08 14.92 10.97
N GLU A 323 0.43 13.63 10.99
CA GLU A 323 -0.38 12.51 11.47
C GLU A 323 -0.31 12.37 13.01
N THR A 324 -0.81 13.38 13.73
CA THR A 324 -0.65 13.47 15.20
C THR A 324 -1.27 12.28 15.94
N ALA A 325 -2.43 11.78 15.51
CA ALA A 325 -3.08 10.64 16.16
C ALA A 325 -2.22 9.36 16.04
N GLN A 326 -1.82 9.01 14.81
CA GLN A 326 -0.99 7.84 14.54
C GLN A 326 0.39 7.93 15.23
N LEU A 327 0.96 9.13 15.34
CA LEU A 327 2.22 9.36 16.05
C LEU A 327 2.13 8.93 17.52
N PHE A 328 1.06 9.29 18.23
CA PHE A 328 0.91 8.91 19.64
C PHE A 328 0.47 7.46 19.82
N GLU A 329 -0.26 6.88 18.87
CA GLU A 329 -0.53 5.45 18.81
C GLU A 329 0.78 4.66 18.70
N SER A 330 1.64 4.98 17.72
CA SER A 330 2.98 4.37 17.59
C SER A 330 3.84 4.58 18.83
N LEU A 331 3.81 5.76 19.46
CA LEU A 331 4.56 6.01 20.70
C LEU A 331 4.13 5.07 21.85
N LEU A 332 2.86 4.65 21.88
CA LEU A 332 2.33 3.75 22.91
C LEU A 332 2.56 2.28 22.59
N GLU A 333 2.45 1.90 21.32
CA GLU A 333 2.48 0.51 20.89
C GLU A 333 3.90 -0.01 20.58
N ASP A 334 4.76 0.84 20.00
CA ASP A 334 6.08 0.41 19.48
C ASP A 334 7.22 0.58 20.50
N PHE A 335 7.00 1.35 21.57
CA PHE A 335 8.04 1.71 22.53
C PHE A 335 7.77 1.08 23.90
N SER A 336 8.79 0.41 24.46
CA SER A 336 8.78 0.07 25.89
C SER A 336 8.79 1.34 26.75
N ALA A 337 8.39 1.24 28.03
CA ALA A 337 8.35 2.42 28.91
C ALA A 337 9.66 3.23 28.96
N PRO A 338 10.88 2.63 29.06
CA PRO A 338 12.12 3.38 29.02
C PRO A 338 12.40 4.02 27.65
N GLU A 339 12.08 3.31 26.56
CA GLU A 339 12.25 3.86 25.21
C GLU A 339 11.27 5.02 24.96
N LYS A 340 10.06 4.93 25.51
CA LYS A 340 9.05 5.99 25.43
C LYS A 340 9.55 7.26 26.10
N GLU A 341 10.15 7.16 27.29
CA GLU A 341 10.76 8.32 27.97
C GLU A 341 11.87 8.95 27.11
N LYS A 342 12.76 8.12 26.55
CA LYS A 342 13.81 8.58 25.63
C LYS A 342 13.23 9.24 24.38
N ALA A 343 12.20 8.65 23.77
CA ALA A 343 11.52 9.18 22.58
C ALA A 343 10.87 10.52 22.88
N CYS A 344 10.14 10.63 24.00
CA CYS A 344 9.54 11.87 24.47
C CYS A 344 10.58 12.99 24.68
N GLY A 345 11.72 12.67 25.30
CA GLY A 345 12.83 13.62 25.47
C GLY A 345 13.40 14.09 24.12
N LYS A 346 13.60 13.17 23.18
CA LYS A 346 14.10 13.49 21.84
C LYS A 346 13.08 14.32 21.05
N MET A 347 11.80 13.95 21.05
CA MET A 347 10.70 14.71 20.42
C MET A 347 10.62 16.14 20.94
N HIS A 348 10.88 16.37 22.23
CA HIS A 348 10.87 17.71 22.82
C HIS A 348 11.96 18.62 22.22
N LEU A 349 13.11 18.07 21.82
CA LEU A 349 14.25 18.82 21.28
C LEU A 349 14.31 18.83 19.75
N ASP A 350 13.70 17.84 19.11
CA ASP A 350 13.79 17.63 17.67
C ASP A 350 12.96 18.67 16.88
N GLU A 351 13.60 19.28 15.87
CA GLU A 351 13.01 20.28 14.98
C GLU A 351 11.88 19.72 14.12
N ALA A 352 11.88 18.41 13.84
CA ALA A 352 10.80 17.75 13.08
C ALA A 352 9.42 17.98 13.70
N PHE A 353 9.35 18.19 15.03
CA PHE A 353 8.11 18.38 15.77
C PHE A 353 7.78 19.86 16.03
N LYS A 354 8.62 20.81 15.58
CA LYS A 354 8.47 22.23 15.91
C LYS A 354 7.12 22.81 15.50
N LYS A 355 6.63 22.47 14.30
CA LYS A 355 5.33 22.91 13.81
C LYS A 355 4.19 22.27 14.61
N LEU A 356 4.29 20.98 14.94
CA LEU A 356 3.28 20.29 15.74
C LEU A 356 3.21 20.81 17.18
N LYS A 357 4.33 21.20 17.80
CA LYS A 357 4.36 21.81 19.13
C LYS A 357 3.57 23.12 19.25
N GLN A 358 3.21 23.76 18.14
CA GLN A 358 2.34 24.93 18.13
C GLN A 358 0.85 24.56 18.13
N GLN A 359 0.51 23.30 17.91
CA GLN A 359 -0.86 22.80 17.85
C GLN A 359 -1.32 22.34 19.25
N THR A 360 -2.49 22.83 19.67
CA THR A 360 -3.07 22.48 20.98
C THR A 360 -3.28 20.98 21.15
N LEU A 361 -3.76 20.30 20.10
CA LEU A 361 -4.00 18.85 20.15
C LEU A 361 -2.70 18.07 20.43
N PHE A 362 -1.61 18.42 19.74
CA PHE A 362 -0.31 17.80 19.97
C PHE A 362 0.17 18.04 21.41
N LEU A 363 0.09 19.28 21.92
CA LEU A 363 0.52 19.60 23.28
C LEU A 363 -0.26 18.81 24.34
N GLN A 364 -1.57 18.67 24.16
CA GLN A 364 -2.42 17.89 25.06
C GLN A 364 -2.02 16.41 25.05
N GLN A 365 -1.88 15.83 23.87
CA GLN A 365 -1.46 14.44 23.68
C GLN A 365 -0.04 14.19 24.21
N PHE A 366 0.89 15.12 23.96
CA PHE A 366 2.26 15.05 24.45
C PHE A 366 2.29 15.06 25.98
N LYS A 367 1.54 15.95 26.63
CA LYS A 367 1.44 15.98 28.09
C LYS A 367 0.85 14.67 28.64
N ALA A 368 -0.23 14.16 28.03
CA ALA A 368 -0.87 12.93 28.47
C ALA A 368 0.04 11.70 28.33
N ASN A 369 0.83 11.62 27.26
CA ASN A 369 1.62 10.43 26.96
C ASN A 369 3.07 10.50 27.47
N CYS A 370 3.67 11.68 27.54
CA CYS A 370 5.08 11.88 27.89
C CYS A 370 5.30 12.47 29.29
N GLN A 371 4.27 13.07 29.91
CA GLN A 371 4.39 13.77 31.19
C GLN A 371 3.40 13.25 32.25
N ALA A 372 2.65 12.17 31.96
CA ALA A 372 1.82 11.54 32.98
C ALA A 372 2.71 10.93 34.07
N PRO A 373 2.38 11.13 35.37
CA PRO A 373 3.09 10.49 36.45
C PRO A 373 3.01 8.97 36.28
N ALA A 374 4.14 8.28 36.52
CA ALA A 374 4.18 6.82 36.44
C ALA A 374 3.03 6.22 37.28
N PRO A 375 2.26 5.26 36.75
CA PRO A 375 1.23 4.60 37.54
C PRO A 375 1.92 3.97 38.75
N THR A 376 1.54 4.43 39.94
CA THR A 376 1.93 3.83 41.21
C THR A 376 1.51 2.37 41.18
N ARG A 377 2.50 1.47 41.15
CA ARG A 377 2.29 0.03 41.32
C ARG A 377 2.09 -0.32 42.79
#